data_AF-A0A354Z7C1-F1
#
_entry.id   AF-A0A354Z7C1-F1
#
_cell.length_a   1.000
_cell.length_b   1.000
_cell.length_c   1.000
_cell.angle_alpha   90.00
_cell.angle_beta   90.00
_cell.angle_gamma   90.00
#
_symmetry.space_group_name_H-M   'P 1'
#
loop_
_entity.id
_entity.type
_entity.pdbx_description
1 polymer ?
#
loop_
_entity_poly.entity_id
_entity_poly.type
_entity_poly.pdbx_seq_one_letter_code
_entity_poly.pdbx_strand_id
1 'polypeptide(L)'
;MSRLRRAGCGVLLLFASIGLAQATAVPGVLRDWTGWALHGHEHLRCPALPGSEGHRLCAWPGTLDLRVDASGARFSQRWQVLEREQLLALPGDARWRPESVTVNDRPAPVLIRDGRPVVRVAPGQARIAGRIVWPRRPATLMVPDATALIDLTVDGQAVEAVQREDDEVVLGDVERVESDTLNLEVARLLADGTPAVLLTHVTLWVAGRPREVRLGPVLPEGYVAMAVGGELPVRLDAEGSLRVQVRSGHWQITLAARAGSPLEGFSIPRASAPWPEEELLQFQFDPRLRLAQLSGLSALDPDAHPVPDWEDIDWGLADDVVSVSEVEVERQTLRLRPEDSATLMVRQRGLPEDRPAQLRLERELWLDFDGAAFSVHDQIQGDPGSLRRLDMLPPWQVQRAELDDRDVLLTEAPTTALEGLEVRNTSLDLSVASRVQRDHSTTGWGAPFSTASLTLHLPPGYRLLAATGADHAVGSWWGSWSLLDLFLASLIVVIGWRLGRWPLVGLTAGFVLLAWHEPDAPRLGLLIALALALVVGSLPAGRWRRLVRAGQGIVLVLLVLTTLSFAVGQIKLSLFPQLEYGAVESSRYARHVSYSASPPPP
;
A
#
# COMPACT_ATOMS: atom_id res chain seq x y z
N MET A 1 19.91 77.55 15.02
CA MET A 1 18.50 77.15 14.79
C MET A 1 18.53 75.69 14.36
N SER A 2 17.90 74.70 14.98
CA SER A 2 17.04 74.61 16.14
C SER A 2 16.92 73.12 16.49
N ARG A 3 17.24 72.79 17.74
CA ARG A 3 16.69 71.75 18.64
C ARG A 3 16.79 70.27 18.22
N LEU A 4 17.61 69.41 18.87
CA LEU A 4 17.55 68.84 20.24
C LEU A 4 16.34 67.95 20.54
N ARG A 5 16.56 66.63 20.76
CA ARG A 5 16.47 65.90 22.07
C ARG A 5 16.50 64.36 21.85
N ARG A 6 17.50 63.67 22.43
CA ARG A 6 17.45 62.86 23.68
C ARG A 6 16.63 61.57 23.52
N ALA A 7 17.25 60.39 23.53
CA ALA A 7 17.73 59.61 24.70
C ALA A 7 16.71 58.52 25.07
N GLY A 8 17.17 57.27 25.23
CA GLY A 8 16.35 56.19 25.75
C GLY A 8 16.99 54.82 25.63
N CYS A 9 17.91 54.54 26.54
CA CYS A 9 18.34 53.19 26.89
C CYS A 9 17.15 52.36 27.42
N GLY A 10 17.13 51.06 27.12
CA GLY A 10 16.34 50.06 27.85
C GLY A 10 15.01 49.65 27.22
N VAL A 11 14.94 48.44 26.68
CA VAL A 11 14.18 47.32 27.25
C VAL A 11 14.68 46.04 26.54
N LEU A 12 15.60 45.36 27.23
CA LEU A 12 15.68 43.91 27.26
C LEU A 12 14.38 43.44 27.93
N LEU A 13 13.55 42.65 27.26
CA LEU A 13 12.70 41.60 27.86
C LEU A 13 11.69 41.05 26.83
N LEU A 14 11.53 39.73 26.90
CA LEU A 14 10.39 38.92 26.45
C LEU A 14 10.36 38.47 24.99
N PHE A 15 11.16 37.45 24.68
CA PHE A 15 10.65 36.29 23.92
C PHE A 15 11.23 34.99 24.51
N ALA A 16 10.89 34.75 25.77
CA ALA A 16 10.93 33.40 26.35
C ALA A 16 9.50 32.87 26.35
N SER A 17 9.03 32.41 25.19
CA SER A 17 7.79 31.65 25.09
C SER A 17 8.13 30.20 25.38
N ILE A 18 8.31 29.88 26.66
CA ILE A 18 8.30 28.51 27.14
C ILE A 18 6.89 27.98 26.85
N GLY A 19 6.77 27.13 25.83
CA GLY A 19 5.56 26.38 25.53
C GLY A 19 5.35 25.33 26.60
N LEU A 20 4.89 25.74 27.79
CA LEU A 20 4.15 24.85 28.66
C LEU A 20 2.88 24.47 27.90
N ALA A 21 2.74 23.20 27.57
CA ALA A 21 1.51 22.61 27.07
C ALA A 21 0.40 22.86 28.09
N GLN A 22 -0.29 23.99 27.97
CA GLN A 22 -1.52 24.22 28.71
C GLN A 22 -2.61 23.47 27.98
N ALA A 23 -3.27 22.56 28.70
CA ALA A 23 -4.59 22.05 28.35
C ALA A 23 -5.40 23.21 27.77
N THR A 24 -5.92 23.05 26.55
CA THR A 24 -6.65 24.09 25.81
C THR A 24 -7.61 24.80 26.77
N ALA A 25 -7.23 26.01 27.17
CA ALA A 25 -7.91 26.70 28.25
C ALA A 25 -9.33 27.00 27.78
N VAL A 26 -10.33 26.40 28.43
CA VAL A 26 -11.75 26.69 28.16
C VAL A 26 -11.93 28.21 28.27
N PRO A 27 -12.33 28.90 27.18
CA PRO A 27 -12.53 30.35 27.19
C PRO A 27 -13.37 30.75 28.39
N GLY A 28 -13.05 31.87 29.04
CA GLY A 28 -13.68 32.25 30.32
C GLY A 28 -15.22 32.27 30.26
N VAL A 29 -15.79 32.67 29.14
CA VAL A 29 -17.24 32.70 28.89
C VAL A 29 -17.89 31.32 28.77
N LEU A 30 -17.11 30.28 28.43
CA LEU A 30 -17.57 28.90 28.28
C LEU A 30 -17.33 28.05 29.55
N ARG A 31 -16.59 28.56 30.54
CA ARG A 31 -16.29 27.80 31.76
C ARG A 31 -17.55 27.33 32.49
N ASP A 32 -18.54 28.20 32.62
CA ASP A 32 -19.80 27.88 33.31
C ASP A 32 -20.65 26.85 32.55
N TRP A 33 -20.46 26.75 31.23
CA TRP A 33 -21.16 25.80 30.37
C TRP A 33 -20.54 24.40 30.37
N THR A 34 -19.32 24.24 30.87
CA THR A 34 -18.58 22.96 30.88
C THR A 34 -19.38 21.85 31.56
N GLY A 35 -20.10 22.16 32.65
CA GLY A 35 -20.94 21.18 33.35
C GLY A 35 -22.14 20.72 32.53
N TRP A 36 -22.79 21.63 31.81
CA TRP A 36 -23.89 21.32 30.90
C TRP A 36 -23.41 20.54 29.66
N ALA A 37 -22.31 20.98 29.05
CA ALA A 37 -21.74 20.36 27.86
C ALA A 37 -21.23 18.92 28.12
N LEU A 38 -20.76 18.65 29.34
CA LEU A 38 -20.31 17.31 29.76
C LEU A 38 -21.40 16.50 30.46
N HIS A 39 -22.63 17.00 30.55
CA HIS A 39 -23.72 16.26 31.16
C HIS A 39 -24.00 14.98 30.37
N GLY A 40 -23.93 13.82 31.03
CA GLY A 40 -24.00 12.49 30.39
C GLY A 40 -22.67 11.99 29.80
N HIS A 41 -21.67 12.87 29.65
CA HIS A 41 -20.34 12.60 29.12
C HIS A 41 -19.23 12.87 30.14
N GLU A 42 -19.52 12.72 31.44
CA GLU A 42 -18.58 13.03 32.52
C GLU A 42 -17.32 12.17 32.47
N HIS A 43 -17.42 10.97 31.87
CA HIS A 43 -16.30 10.06 31.62
C HIS A 43 -15.19 10.72 30.78
N LEU A 44 -15.49 11.74 29.96
CA LEU A 44 -14.49 12.50 29.19
C LEU A 44 -13.50 13.29 30.05
N ARG A 45 -13.74 13.39 31.37
CA ARG A 45 -12.79 13.96 32.33
C ARG A 45 -11.85 12.93 32.94
N CYS A 46 -12.16 11.65 32.80
CA CYS A 46 -11.25 10.59 33.21
C CYS A 46 -10.04 10.56 32.26
N PRO A 47 -8.83 10.21 32.75
CA PRO A 47 -7.68 10.00 31.90
C PRO A 47 -8.01 9.03 30.76
N ALA A 48 -7.75 9.46 29.53
CA ALA A 48 -7.81 8.57 28.39
C ALA A 48 -6.68 7.55 28.52
N LEU A 49 -7.00 6.27 28.33
CA LEU A 49 -5.98 5.29 28.01
C LEU A 49 -5.54 5.60 26.59
N PRO A 50 -4.28 5.97 26.37
CA PRO A 50 -3.85 6.21 25.03
C PRO A 50 -3.92 4.91 24.23
N GLY A 51 -4.40 4.99 23.00
CA GLY A 51 -4.63 3.83 22.13
C GLY A 51 -5.94 3.09 22.33
N SER A 52 -6.92 3.71 22.98
CA SER A 52 -8.29 3.21 22.95
C SER A 52 -9.25 4.31 22.52
N GLU A 53 -9.98 4.10 21.43
CA GLU A 53 -11.13 4.95 21.14
C GLU A 53 -12.18 4.74 22.23
N GLY A 54 -12.47 5.81 22.98
CA GLY A 54 -13.55 5.83 23.96
C GLY A 54 -13.29 5.17 25.31
N HIS A 55 -12.20 4.42 25.53
CA HIS A 55 -11.94 3.81 26.84
C HIS A 55 -11.14 4.78 27.74
N ARG A 56 -11.71 5.08 28.91
CA ARG A 56 -11.13 5.99 29.88
C ARG A 56 -11.07 5.33 31.25
N LEU A 57 -9.95 5.49 31.95
CA LEU A 57 -9.75 4.93 33.29
C LEU A 57 -10.47 5.79 34.33
N CYS A 58 -11.76 5.52 34.54
CA CYS A 58 -12.56 6.23 35.56
C CYS A 58 -12.49 5.62 36.96
N ALA A 59 -11.82 4.48 37.12
CA ALA A 59 -11.57 3.86 38.40
C ALA A 59 -10.17 3.24 38.42
N TRP A 60 -9.43 3.49 39.50
CA TRP A 60 -8.10 2.94 39.71
C TRP A 60 -8.09 2.04 40.95
N PRO A 61 -7.82 0.73 40.82
CA PRO A 61 -7.70 -0.17 41.95
C PRO A 61 -6.35 -0.03 42.66
N GLY A 62 -6.38 -0.15 43.98
CA GLY A 62 -5.19 -0.44 44.78
C GLY A 62 -4.98 -1.95 44.97
N THR A 63 -4.09 -2.33 45.88
CA THR A 63 -3.84 -3.73 46.22
C THR A 63 -5.07 -4.40 46.84
N LEU A 64 -5.39 -5.60 46.36
CA LEU A 64 -6.40 -6.48 46.90
C LEU A 64 -5.81 -7.35 48.02
N ASP A 65 -6.22 -7.13 49.26
CA ASP A 65 -5.98 -8.08 50.37
C ASP A 65 -7.02 -9.20 50.23
N LEU A 66 -6.57 -10.42 49.94
CA LEU A 66 -7.41 -11.60 49.75
C LEU A 66 -6.98 -12.69 50.73
N ARG A 67 -7.83 -12.99 51.71
CA ARG A 67 -7.59 -14.01 52.73
C ARG A 67 -8.53 -15.18 52.52
N VAL A 68 -7.96 -16.33 52.22
CA VAL A 68 -8.65 -17.54 51.79
C VAL A 68 -8.46 -18.62 52.84
N ASP A 69 -9.54 -19.32 53.16
CA ASP A 69 -9.55 -20.52 54.00
C ASP A 69 -10.40 -21.63 53.37
N ALA A 70 -10.49 -22.78 54.04
CA ALA A 70 -11.25 -23.94 53.57
C ALA A 70 -12.75 -23.66 53.32
N SER A 71 -13.32 -22.64 53.97
CA SER A 71 -14.76 -22.32 54.02
C SER A 71 -15.16 -21.01 53.30
N GLY A 72 -14.19 -20.14 53.00
CA GLY A 72 -14.47 -18.91 52.29
C GLY A 72 -13.24 -18.06 52.00
N ALA A 73 -13.49 -16.87 51.49
CA ALA A 73 -12.51 -15.80 51.40
C ALA A 73 -13.04 -14.49 51.97
N ARG A 74 -12.15 -13.66 52.49
CA ARG A 74 -12.41 -12.26 52.82
C ARG A 74 -11.54 -11.42 51.92
N PHE A 75 -12.13 -10.37 51.35
CA PHE A 75 -11.39 -9.44 50.50
C PHE A 75 -11.57 -8.01 50.98
N SER A 76 -10.54 -7.19 50.76
CA SER A 76 -10.59 -5.75 50.96
C SER A 76 -9.70 -5.06 49.94
N GLN A 77 -10.22 -4.03 49.27
CA GLN A 77 -9.48 -3.26 48.29
C GLN A 77 -9.84 -1.77 48.37
N ARG A 78 -8.85 -0.90 48.19
CA ARG A 78 -9.09 0.53 48.04
C ARG A 78 -9.19 0.88 46.55
N TRP A 79 -10.10 1.77 46.22
CA TRP A 79 -10.35 2.25 44.87
C TRP A 79 -10.35 3.77 44.86
N GLN A 80 -9.77 4.35 43.81
CA GLN A 80 -9.95 5.76 43.47
C GLN A 80 -10.93 5.83 42.30
N VAL A 81 -12.17 6.23 42.59
CA VAL A 81 -13.19 6.49 41.57
C VAL A 81 -13.15 7.97 41.22
N LEU A 82 -13.17 8.28 39.92
CA LEU A 82 -13.10 9.64 39.42
C LEU A 82 -14.52 10.19 39.18
N GLU A 83 -14.71 10.93 38.10
CA GLU A 83 -15.75 11.94 37.87
C GLU A 83 -17.20 11.43 37.84
N ARG A 84 -17.43 10.11 37.74
CA ARG A 84 -18.77 9.53 37.73
C ARG A 84 -18.83 8.23 38.52
N GLU A 85 -20.01 7.92 39.03
CA GLU A 85 -20.33 6.62 39.64
C GLU A 85 -19.94 5.47 38.71
N GLN A 86 -19.22 4.48 39.26
CA GLN A 86 -18.72 3.31 38.52
C GLN A 86 -19.34 2.02 39.06
N LEU A 87 -19.52 1.04 38.17
CA LEU A 87 -19.77 -0.34 38.56
C LEU A 87 -18.43 -1.05 38.64
N LEU A 88 -17.98 -1.34 39.86
CA LEU A 88 -16.68 -1.97 40.11
C LEU A 88 -16.88 -3.47 40.30
N ALA A 89 -16.16 -4.27 39.51
CA ALA A 89 -16.17 -5.72 39.66
C ALA A 89 -15.47 -6.14 40.97
N LEU A 90 -16.00 -7.19 41.58
CA LEU A 90 -15.50 -7.78 42.82
C LEU A 90 -14.86 -9.14 42.53
N PRO A 91 -14.00 -9.66 43.43
CA PRO A 91 -13.59 -11.05 43.36
C PRO A 91 -14.80 -12.01 43.41
N GLY A 92 -14.71 -13.14 42.71
CA GLY A 92 -15.77 -14.13 42.57
C GLY A 92 -16.54 -14.03 41.25
N ASP A 93 -17.54 -14.89 41.11
CA ASP A 93 -18.37 -15.03 39.93
C ASP A 93 -19.84 -15.29 40.32
N ALA A 94 -20.68 -15.67 39.36
CA ALA A 94 -22.08 -16.01 39.62
C ALA A 94 -22.28 -17.20 40.59
N ARG A 95 -21.32 -18.12 40.67
CA ARG A 95 -21.30 -19.29 41.57
C ARG A 95 -20.75 -18.92 42.95
N TRP A 96 -19.65 -18.20 43.01
CA TRP A 96 -18.96 -17.75 44.22
C TRP A 96 -19.22 -16.27 44.46
N ARG A 97 -20.48 -15.92 44.73
CA ARG A 97 -20.90 -14.53 44.94
C ARG A 97 -20.37 -13.97 46.27
N PRO A 98 -19.82 -12.74 46.26
CA PRO A 98 -19.60 -11.96 47.47
C PRO A 98 -20.88 -11.71 48.28
N GLU A 99 -20.79 -11.95 49.58
CA GLU A 99 -21.75 -11.60 50.61
C GLU A 99 -21.19 -10.51 51.54
N SER A 100 -22.10 -9.89 52.30
CA SER A 100 -21.76 -8.90 53.33
C SER A 100 -20.83 -7.78 52.81
N VAL A 101 -21.02 -7.38 51.55
CA VAL A 101 -20.19 -6.39 50.89
C VAL A 101 -20.46 -5.01 51.48
N THR A 102 -19.39 -4.29 51.81
CA THR A 102 -19.43 -2.91 52.27
C THR A 102 -18.63 -1.99 51.36
N VAL A 103 -19.12 -0.77 51.21
CA VAL A 103 -18.40 0.36 50.60
C VAL A 103 -18.25 1.42 51.67
N ASN A 104 -17.01 1.73 52.07
CA ASN A 104 -16.71 2.62 53.20
C ASN A 104 -17.48 2.22 54.47
N ASP A 105 -17.39 0.93 54.83
CA ASP A 105 -18.02 0.31 56.00
C ASP A 105 -19.56 0.35 56.02
N ARG A 106 -20.21 0.77 54.93
CA ARG A 106 -21.67 0.74 54.77
C ARG A 106 -22.09 -0.42 53.87
N PRO A 107 -23.13 -1.21 54.23
CA PRO A 107 -23.63 -2.28 53.37
C PRO A 107 -23.98 -1.78 51.97
N ALA A 108 -23.53 -2.50 50.95
CA ALA A 108 -23.76 -2.17 49.55
C ALA A 108 -24.35 -3.38 48.80
N PRO A 109 -25.37 -3.18 47.94
CA PRO A 109 -25.95 -4.27 47.17
C PRO A 109 -24.97 -4.73 46.07
N VAL A 110 -24.81 -6.05 45.94
CA VAL A 110 -24.04 -6.67 44.86
C VAL A 110 -24.98 -7.05 43.73
N LEU A 111 -24.65 -6.63 42.52
CA LEU A 111 -25.34 -7.00 41.30
C LEU A 111 -24.50 -8.02 40.53
N ILE A 112 -25.11 -8.80 39.64
CA ILE A 112 -24.39 -9.64 38.70
C ILE A 112 -24.60 -9.08 37.30
N ARG A 113 -23.49 -8.82 36.60
CA ARG A 113 -23.46 -8.38 35.21
C ARG A 113 -22.46 -9.25 34.47
N ASP A 114 -22.91 -9.86 33.38
CA ASP A 114 -22.09 -10.72 32.52
C ASP A 114 -21.33 -11.80 33.31
N GLY A 115 -22.02 -12.40 34.29
CA GLY A 115 -21.45 -13.43 35.16
C GLY A 115 -20.58 -12.93 36.32
N ARG A 116 -20.31 -11.62 36.41
CA ARG A 116 -19.39 -11.02 37.39
C ARG A 116 -20.13 -10.24 38.49
N PRO A 117 -19.73 -10.37 39.77
CA PRO A 117 -20.26 -9.55 40.85
C PRO A 117 -19.73 -8.12 40.73
N VAL A 118 -20.64 -7.16 40.76
CA VAL A 118 -20.31 -5.73 40.69
C VAL A 118 -20.99 -4.96 41.80
N VAL A 119 -20.32 -3.92 42.30
CA VAL A 119 -20.88 -2.96 43.26
C VAL A 119 -20.82 -1.56 42.69
N ARG A 120 -21.84 -0.76 43.00
CA ARG A 120 -21.93 0.62 42.53
C ARG A 120 -21.24 1.57 43.51
N VAL A 121 -20.30 2.37 43.02
CA VAL A 121 -19.45 3.24 43.85
C VAL A 121 -19.41 4.65 43.30
N ALA A 122 -19.73 5.62 44.15
CA ALA A 122 -19.71 7.04 43.83
C ALA A 122 -18.27 7.58 43.67
N PRO A 123 -18.09 8.74 43.01
CA PRO A 123 -16.80 9.45 42.92
C PRO A 123 -16.08 9.61 44.26
N GLY A 124 -14.76 9.42 44.26
CA GLY A 124 -13.88 9.58 45.42
C GLY A 124 -13.11 8.31 45.79
N GLN A 125 -12.48 8.35 46.97
CA GLN A 125 -11.83 7.18 47.55
C GLN A 125 -12.85 6.26 48.19
N ALA A 126 -12.78 4.97 47.87
CA ALA A 126 -13.64 3.95 48.41
C ALA A 126 -12.83 2.75 48.93
N ARG A 127 -13.17 2.25 50.10
CA ARG A 127 -12.74 0.93 50.57
C ARG A 127 -13.88 -0.05 50.40
N ILE A 128 -13.65 -1.07 49.59
CA ILE A 128 -14.63 -2.15 49.34
C ILE A 128 -14.14 -3.38 50.09
N ALA A 129 -15.01 -3.99 50.88
CA ALA A 129 -14.71 -5.23 51.57
C ALA A 129 -15.89 -6.19 51.50
N GLY A 130 -15.64 -7.49 51.60
CA GLY A 130 -16.69 -8.50 51.57
C GLY A 130 -16.17 -9.88 51.92
N ARG A 131 -17.07 -10.86 51.91
CA ARG A 131 -16.73 -12.27 52.09
C ARG A 131 -17.31 -13.11 50.97
N ILE A 132 -16.67 -14.19 50.60
CA ILE A 132 -17.17 -15.21 49.68
C ILE A 132 -17.22 -16.50 50.47
N VAL A 133 -18.29 -17.28 50.32
CA VAL A 133 -18.50 -18.51 51.10
C VAL A 133 -18.55 -19.70 50.13
N TRP A 134 -17.84 -20.77 50.48
CA TRP A 134 -17.85 -22.03 49.72
C TRP A 134 -17.84 -23.24 50.65
N PRO A 135 -18.50 -24.35 50.27
CA PRO A 135 -18.46 -25.58 51.05
C PRO A 135 -17.10 -26.30 50.94
N ARG A 136 -16.35 -26.04 49.87
CA ARG A 136 -14.99 -26.52 49.63
C ARG A 136 -14.25 -25.49 48.79
N ARG A 137 -13.04 -25.13 49.19
CA ARG A 137 -12.18 -24.19 48.46
C ARG A 137 -12.03 -24.60 46.98
N PRO A 138 -12.33 -23.70 46.03
CA PRO A 138 -12.07 -23.96 44.61
C PRO A 138 -10.57 -23.92 44.30
N ALA A 139 -10.16 -24.51 43.18
CA ALA A 139 -8.76 -24.46 42.73
C ALA A 139 -8.35 -23.03 42.33
N THR A 140 -9.28 -22.28 41.76
CA THR A 140 -9.11 -20.90 41.33
C THR A 140 -10.24 -20.00 41.81
N LEU A 141 -10.00 -18.70 41.87
CA LEU A 141 -11.01 -17.68 42.12
C LEU A 141 -10.85 -16.55 41.12
N MET A 142 -11.95 -16.19 40.46
CA MET A 142 -11.97 -15.05 39.56
C MET A 142 -11.67 -13.75 40.32
N VAL A 143 -10.71 -12.97 39.83
CA VAL A 143 -10.36 -11.63 40.28
C VAL A 143 -10.38 -10.72 39.04
N PRO A 144 -11.03 -9.55 39.07
CA PRO A 144 -11.12 -8.68 37.89
C PRO A 144 -9.74 -8.27 37.34
N ASP A 145 -9.59 -8.19 36.01
CA ASP A 145 -8.31 -7.83 35.34
C ASP A 145 -7.76 -6.47 35.70
N ALA A 146 -8.64 -5.52 35.99
CA ALA A 146 -8.23 -4.22 36.51
C ALA A 146 -7.34 -4.34 37.77
N THR A 147 -7.48 -5.41 38.56
CA THR A 147 -6.70 -5.64 39.78
C THR A 147 -5.44 -6.46 39.49
N ALA A 148 -4.30 -5.78 39.30
CA ALA A 148 -3.02 -6.47 39.11
C ALA A 148 -2.28 -6.80 40.42
N LEU A 149 -2.49 -6.02 41.49
CA LEU A 149 -1.80 -6.18 42.77
C LEU A 149 -2.65 -6.98 43.77
N ILE A 150 -2.18 -8.15 44.18
CA ILE A 150 -2.90 -9.09 45.05
C ILE A 150 -1.98 -9.54 46.19
N ASP A 151 -2.38 -9.23 47.42
CA ASP A 151 -1.81 -9.78 48.65
C ASP A 151 -2.66 -10.99 49.06
N LEU A 152 -2.22 -12.19 48.68
CA LEU A 152 -2.93 -13.44 48.94
C LEU A 152 -2.42 -14.10 50.23
N THR A 153 -3.35 -14.48 51.12
CA THR A 153 -3.08 -15.33 52.27
C THR A 153 -3.98 -16.56 52.18
N VAL A 154 -3.41 -17.77 52.21
CA VAL A 154 -4.14 -19.04 52.18
C VAL A 154 -3.89 -19.79 53.50
N ASP A 155 -4.97 -20.16 54.20
CA ASP A 155 -4.91 -20.88 55.49
C ASP A 155 -3.98 -20.21 56.53
N GLY A 156 -3.95 -18.87 56.51
CA GLY A 156 -3.12 -18.06 57.41
C GLY A 156 -1.65 -17.89 56.99
N GLN A 157 -1.24 -18.49 55.88
CA GLN A 157 0.10 -18.33 55.30
C GLN A 157 0.06 -17.36 54.11
N ALA A 158 0.98 -16.39 54.11
CA ALA A 158 1.12 -15.47 52.98
C ALA A 158 1.66 -16.23 51.76
N VAL A 159 1.01 -16.07 50.61
CA VAL A 159 1.45 -16.62 49.33
C VAL A 159 2.36 -15.59 48.69
N GLU A 160 3.66 -15.88 48.63
CA GLU A 160 4.66 -14.91 48.14
C GLU A 160 4.58 -14.68 46.63
N ALA A 161 4.17 -15.68 45.85
CA ALA A 161 4.02 -15.61 44.40
C ALA A 161 2.60 -16.02 44.00
N VAL A 162 1.72 -15.04 43.80
CA VAL A 162 0.35 -15.28 43.37
C VAL A 162 0.35 -15.71 41.90
N GLN A 163 -0.01 -16.97 41.64
CA GLN A 163 -0.23 -17.45 40.28
C GLN A 163 -1.62 -17.04 39.80
N ARG A 164 -1.69 -16.54 38.57
CA ARG A 164 -2.93 -16.10 37.92
C ARG A 164 -2.91 -16.49 36.45
N GLU A 165 -3.93 -17.23 36.02
CA GLU A 165 -4.21 -17.57 34.63
C GLU A 165 -5.41 -16.73 34.19
N ASP A 166 -5.23 -15.83 33.22
CA ASP A 166 -6.25 -14.84 32.80
C ASP A 166 -6.83 -14.04 33.99
N ASP A 167 -8.12 -14.21 34.28
CA ASP A 167 -8.85 -13.57 35.36
C ASP A 167 -8.86 -14.41 36.65
N GLU A 168 -8.19 -15.55 36.69
CA GLU A 168 -8.32 -16.56 37.75
C GLU A 168 -7.07 -16.66 38.60
N VAL A 169 -7.19 -16.36 39.89
CA VAL A 169 -6.12 -16.54 40.89
C VAL A 169 -6.14 -17.97 41.41
N VAL A 170 -5.00 -18.64 41.38
CA VAL A 170 -4.83 -20.00 41.90
C VAL A 170 -4.81 -19.98 43.43
N LEU A 171 -5.66 -20.81 44.05
CA LEU A 171 -5.81 -20.97 45.51
C LEU A 171 -5.26 -22.31 46.03
N GLY A 172 -4.60 -23.10 45.16
CA GLY A 172 -3.97 -24.38 45.46
C GLY A 172 -2.54 -24.28 45.98
N ASP A 173 -1.86 -25.42 46.14
CA ASP A 173 -0.43 -25.46 46.50
C ASP A 173 0.41 -24.89 45.36
N VAL A 174 1.15 -23.82 45.66
CA VAL A 174 1.96 -23.08 44.68
C VAL A 174 3.43 -23.42 44.90
N GLU A 175 4.13 -23.89 43.86
CA GLU A 175 5.59 -24.04 43.90
C GLU A 175 6.27 -22.67 44.07
N ARG A 176 7.30 -22.63 44.93
CA ARG A 176 8.03 -21.43 45.32
C ARG A 176 8.81 -20.88 44.11
N VAL A 177 8.45 -19.69 43.64
CA VAL A 177 9.14 -19.02 42.51
C VAL A 177 10.45 -18.39 42.99
N GLU A 178 11.57 -18.78 42.38
CA GLU A 178 12.90 -18.19 42.57
C GLU A 178 13.00 -16.78 41.95
N SER A 179 13.73 -15.90 42.65
CA SER A 179 14.24 -14.56 42.29
C SER A 179 13.43 -13.66 41.33
N ASP A 180 13.12 -12.44 41.77
CA ASP A 180 12.56 -11.37 40.92
C ASP A 180 13.60 -10.96 39.85
N THR A 181 13.34 -11.28 38.57
CA THR A 181 14.14 -10.82 37.43
C THR A 181 13.30 -10.02 36.45
N LEU A 182 13.95 -9.10 35.75
CA LEU A 182 13.32 -8.26 34.73
C LEU A 182 14.39 -7.97 33.68
N ASN A 183 14.21 -8.55 32.49
CA ASN A 183 15.00 -8.23 31.32
C ASN A 183 14.09 -7.48 30.34
N LEU A 184 14.63 -6.51 29.62
CA LEU A 184 13.88 -5.80 28.60
C LEU A 184 14.76 -5.40 27.43
N GLU A 185 14.15 -5.38 26.25
CA GLU A 185 14.73 -4.92 25.00
C GLU A 185 13.92 -3.75 24.47
N VAL A 186 14.59 -2.81 23.80
CA VAL A 186 13.98 -1.60 23.27
C VAL A 186 14.35 -1.46 21.80
N ALA A 187 13.32 -1.42 20.96
CA ALA A 187 13.45 -1.06 19.55
C ALA A 187 12.70 0.25 19.30
N ARG A 188 13.22 1.08 18.42
CA ARG A 188 12.58 2.32 17.99
C ARG A 188 12.51 2.44 16.48
N LEU A 189 11.42 3.00 15.97
CA LEU A 189 11.32 3.47 14.59
C LEU A 189 11.23 5.00 14.61
N LEU A 190 12.22 5.67 14.04
CA LEU A 190 12.16 7.10 13.75
C LEU A 190 11.73 7.28 12.29
N ALA A 191 10.49 7.69 12.08
CA ALA A 191 9.92 8.00 10.78
C ALA A 191 10.14 9.49 10.44
N ASP A 192 10.77 9.77 9.31
CA ASP A 192 10.88 11.12 8.76
C ASP A 192 9.49 11.63 8.36
N GLY A 193 9.24 12.89 8.66
CA GLY A 193 7.92 13.49 8.55
C GLY A 193 7.93 14.94 8.98
N THR A 194 6.82 15.63 8.76
CA THR A 194 6.62 17.00 9.26
C THR A 194 5.29 17.07 10.03
N PRO A 195 5.29 16.79 11.36
CA PRO A 195 6.44 16.48 12.22
C PRO A 195 6.94 15.02 12.09
N ALA A 196 8.19 14.78 12.48
CA ALA A 196 8.72 13.42 12.57
C ALA A 196 8.07 12.65 13.73
N VAL A 197 7.97 11.33 13.59
CA VAL A 197 7.34 10.44 14.58
C VAL A 197 8.35 9.40 15.05
N LEU A 198 8.34 9.14 16.36
CA LEU A 198 9.14 8.12 17.03
C LEU A 198 8.20 7.08 17.64
N LEU A 199 8.31 5.86 17.15
CA LEU A 199 7.65 4.69 17.72
C LEU A 199 8.66 3.95 18.58
N THR A 200 8.27 3.54 19.77
CA THR A 200 9.11 2.79 20.70
C THR A 200 8.37 1.53 21.11
N HIS A 201 8.98 0.38 20.85
CA HIS A 201 8.49 -0.93 21.22
C HIS A 201 9.41 -1.51 22.32
N VAL A 202 8.80 -1.86 23.46
CA VAL A 202 9.52 -2.39 24.62
C VAL A 202 9.03 -3.80 24.90
N THR A 203 9.95 -4.75 24.81
CA THR A 203 9.69 -6.16 25.07
C THR A 203 10.20 -6.51 26.46
N LEU A 204 9.36 -7.10 27.32
CA LEU A 204 9.70 -7.42 28.71
C LEU A 204 9.62 -8.92 28.97
N TRP A 205 10.65 -9.45 29.64
CA TRP A 205 10.64 -10.78 30.24
C TRP A 205 10.72 -10.62 31.76
N VAL A 206 9.63 -10.98 32.43
CA VAL A 206 9.46 -10.79 33.87
C VAL A 206 9.38 -12.15 34.54
N ALA A 207 10.20 -12.36 35.58
CA ALA A 207 10.02 -13.45 36.52
C ALA A 207 9.83 -12.92 37.95
N GLY A 208 9.25 -13.77 38.79
CA GLY A 208 8.94 -13.45 40.18
C GLY A 208 7.64 -12.68 40.33
N ARG A 209 7.57 -11.85 41.37
CA ARG A 209 6.32 -11.34 41.93
C ARG A 209 5.77 -10.15 41.15
N PRO A 210 4.43 -10.02 41.04
CA PRO A 210 3.80 -8.81 40.54
C PRO A 210 4.21 -7.57 41.36
N ARG A 211 4.61 -6.50 40.67
CA ARG A 211 5.14 -5.28 41.31
C ARG A 211 5.05 -4.08 40.37
N GLU A 212 5.07 -2.88 40.92
CA GLU A 212 5.22 -1.66 40.12
C GLU A 212 6.71 -1.40 39.86
N VAL A 213 7.07 -1.19 38.60
CA VAL A 213 8.43 -0.85 38.17
C VAL A 213 8.41 0.47 37.40
N ARG A 214 9.46 1.26 37.57
CA ARG A 214 9.71 2.48 36.78
C ARG A 214 10.75 2.16 35.70
N LEU A 215 10.42 2.42 34.44
CA LEU A 215 11.28 2.18 33.27
C LEU A 215 11.55 3.50 32.54
N GLY A 216 12.78 3.69 32.04
CA GLY A 216 13.16 4.89 31.31
C GLY A 216 13.97 5.90 32.14
N PRO A 217 14.02 7.18 31.75
CA PRO A 217 13.11 7.91 30.85
C PRO A 217 13.08 7.39 29.41
N VAL A 218 11.90 7.40 28.79
CA VAL A 218 11.65 6.79 27.45
C VAL A 218 11.54 7.84 26.35
N LEU A 219 11.10 9.05 26.67
CA LEU A 219 10.95 10.14 25.71
C LEU A 219 12.26 10.92 25.51
N PRO A 220 12.74 11.08 24.27
CA PRO A 220 13.78 12.05 23.94
C PRO A 220 13.37 13.49 24.22
N GLU A 221 14.37 14.36 24.38
CA GLU A 221 14.13 15.80 24.50
C GLU A 221 13.44 16.34 23.24
N GLY A 222 12.45 17.21 23.40
CA GLY A 222 11.69 17.80 22.30
C GLY A 222 10.62 16.89 21.70
N TYR A 223 10.43 15.68 22.21
CA TYR A 223 9.34 14.79 21.80
C TYR A 223 8.14 14.86 22.75
N VAL A 224 6.94 14.70 22.20
CA VAL A 224 5.68 14.71 22.94
C VAL A 224 4.96 13.38 22.69
N ALA A 225 4.65 12.65 23.77
CA ALA A 225 3.89 11.41 23.69
C ALA A 225 2.51 11.66 23.07
N MET A 226 2.13 10.77 22.16
CA MET A 226 0.82 10.71 21.52
C MET A 226 0.01 9.55 22.07
N ALA A 227 0.65 8.38 22.18
CA ALA A 227 0.03 7.19 22.75
C ALA A 227 1.04 6.36 23.55
N VAL A 228 0.63 5.78 24.68
CA VAL A 228 1.28 4.66 25.37
C VAL A 228 0.25 3.54 25.56
N GLY A 229 0.62 2.32 25.20
CA GLY A 229 -0.24 1.14 25.27
C GLY A 229 0.55 -0.12 25.60
N GLY A 230 -0.13 -1.26 25.68
CA GLY A 230 0.47 -2.55 25.96
C GLY A 230 -0.45 -3.48 26.76
N GLU A 231 0.03 -4.71 26.96
CA GLU A 231 -0.72 -5.79 27.63
C GLU A 231 -0.71 -5.66 29.17
N LEU A 232 0.14 -4.78 29.70
CA LEU A 232 0.24 -4.49 31.13
C LEU A 232 -0.32 -3.10 31.44
N PRO A 233 -0.89 -2.88 32.63
CA PRO A 233 -1.22 -1.53 33.09
C PRO A 233 0.03 -0.64 33.09
N VAL A 234 0.05 0.32 32.17
CA VAL A 234 1.15 1.25 31.94
C VAL A 234 0.65 2.68 31.92
N ARG A 235 1.44 3.60 32.49
CA ARG A 235 1.25 5.03 32.33
C ARG A 235 2.59 5.75 32.22
N LEU A 236 2.60 6.86 31.49
CA LEU A 236 3.73 7.77 31.46
C LEU A 236 3.65 8.73 32.66
N ASP A 237 4.74 8.91 33.39
CA ASP A 237 4.84 9.93 34.45
C ASP A 237 5.32 11.30 33.91
N ALA A 238 5.30 12.31 34.77
CA ALA A 238 5.64 13.68 34.39
C ALA A 238 7.13 13.85 34.00
N GLU A 239 7.98 12.90 34.38
CA GLU A 239 9.40 12.89 34.05
C GLU A 239 9.70 12.05 32.80
N GLY A 240 8.68 11.56 32.08
CA GLY A 240 8.84 10.80 30.84
C GLY A 240 9.27 9.34 31.06
N SER A 241 9.12 8.81 32.29
CA SER A 241 9.32 7.39 32.58
C SER A 241 7.99 6.63 32.55
N LEU A 242 8.06 5.34 32.22
CA LEU A 242 6.92 4.44 32.26
C LEU A 242 6.78 3.86 33.68
N ARG A 243 5.57 3.96 34.25
CA ARG A 243 5.16 3.26 35.48
C ARG A 243 4.36 2.04 35.03
N VAL A 244 4.93 0.86 35.21
CA VAL A 244 4.38 -0.41 34.71
C VAL A 244 4.08 -1.33 35.89
N GLN A 245 2.89 -1.90 35.93
CA GLN A 245 2.57 -2.98 36.87
C GLN A 245 2.94 -4.31 36.20
N VAL A 246 4.15 -4.79 36.45
CA VAL A 246 4.67 -6.02 35.85
C VAL A 246 4.16 -7.25 36.59
N ARG A 247 3.97 -8.34 35.85
CA ARG A 247 3.69 -9.69 36.36
C ARG A 247 4.53 -10.70 35.60
N SER A 248 4.73 -11.90 36.14
CA SER A 248 5.50 -12.95 35.47
C SER A 248 4.96 -13.23 34.06
N GLY A 249 5.83 -13.25 33.06
CA GLY A 249 5.45 -13.48 31.67
C GLY A 249 6.31 -12.72 30.67
N HIS A 250 5.89 -12.81 29.41
CA HIS A 250 6.43 -12.03 28.29
C HIS A 250 5.39 -11.00 27.89
N TRP A 251 5.77 -9.73 27.84
CA TRP A 251 4.84 -8.62 27.65
C TRP A 251 5.41 -7.59 26.70
N GLN A 252 4.51 -6.86 26.05
CA GLN A 252 4.86 -5.77 25.15
C GLN A 252 4.25 -4.44 25.60
N ILE A 253 5.02 -3.36 25.45
CA ILE A 253 4.59 -1.99 25.68
C ILE A 253 4.97 -1.14 24.46
N THR A 254 4.03 -0.31 24.02
CA THR A 254 4.19 0.59 22.88
C THR A 254 4.12 2.04 23.33
N LEU A 255 4.94 2.90 22.72
CA LEU A 255 4.90 4.35 22.90
C LEU A 255 5.11 5.05 21.55
N ALA A 256 4.11 5.83 21.12
CA ALA A 256 4.22 6.72 19.97
C ALA A 256 4.42 8.16 20.45
N ALA A 257 5.38 8.87 19.85
CA ALA A 257 5.68 10.26 20.17
C ALA A 257 6.00 11.06 18.90
N ARG A 258 5.61 12.33 18.86
CA ARG A 258 5.97 13.25 17.76
C ARG A 258 7.04 14.24 18.19
N ALA A 259 7.88 14.64 17.25
CA ALA A 259 8.82 15.73 17.44
C ALA A 259 8.07 17.08 17.55
N GLY A 260 8.54 17.94 18.46
CA GLY A 260 8.05 19.31 18.63
C GLY A 260 8.67 20.31 17.65
N SER A 261 9.79 19.94 17.02
CA SER A 261 10.52 20.72 16.02
C SER A 261 10.85 19.87 14.79
N PRO A 262 11.21 20.47 13.64
CA PRO A 262 11.74 19.72 12.49
C PRO A 262 12.91 18.82 12.90
N LEU A 263 12.96 17.61 12.33
CA LEU A 263 14.03 16.66 12.61
C LEU A 263 15.34 17.16 11.98
N GLU A 264 16.29 17.54 12.85
CA GLU A 264 17.67 17.93 12.50
C GLU A 264 18.71 17.00 13.15
N GLY A 265 18.38 16.46 14.33
CA GLY A 265 19.19 15.48 15.05
C GLY A 265 18.33 14.67 16.00
N PHE A 266 18.91 13.60 16.55
CA PHE A 266 18.23 12.66 17.41
C PHE A 266 19.18 12.09 18.47
N SER A 267 18.75 12.06 19.72
CA SER A 267 19.51 11.51 20.85
C SER A 267 18.54 11.03 21.93
N ILE A 268 18.88 10.00 22.67
CA ILE A 268 18.06 9.47 23.77
C ILE A 268 18.59 9.92 25.13
N PRO A 269 17.72 10.03 26.16
CA PRO A 269 18.17 10.33 27.50
C PRO A 269 18.90 9.14 28.11
N ARG A 270 19.82 9.40 29.06
CA ARG A 270 20.41 8.34 29.87
C ARG A 270 19.38 7.81 30.86
N ALA A 271 19.10 6.51 30.79
CA ALA A 271 18.25 5.79 31.73
C ALA A 271 19.09 4.88 32.64
N SER A 272 18.57 4.61 33.84
CA SER A 272 19.17 3.65 34.77
C SER A 272 18.60 2.24 34.55
N ALA A 273 19.31 1.22 35.02
CA ALA A 273 18.78 -0.13 35.13
C ALA A 273 17.37 -0.12 35.76
N PRO A 274 16.42 -0.91 35.23
CA PRO A 274 16.59 -2.02 34.30
C PRO A 274 16.56 -1.64 32.81
N TRP A 275 16.56 -0.36 32.44
CA TRP A 275 16.61 0.05 31.02
C TRP A 275 17.94 -0.37 30.37
N PRO A 276 17.94 -0.86 29.12
CA PRO A 276 19.15 -1.34 28.46
C PRO A 276 20.11 -0.19 28.14
N GLU A 277 21.40 -0.51 28.11
CA GLU A 277 22.46 0.42 27.69
C GLU A 277 22.51 0.60 26.17
N GLU A 278 22.02 -0.39 25.41
CA GLU A 278 21.94 -0.37 23.95
C GLU A 278 20.49 -0.60 23.50
N GLU A 279 20.02 0.23 22.57
CA GLU A 279 18.72 0.12 21.92
C GLU A 279 18.91 -0.09 20.41
N LEU A 280 17.91 -0.67 19.76
CA LEU A 280 17.86 -0.76 18.31
C LEU A 280 17.07 0.42 17.75
N LEU A 281 17.60 1.12 16.75
CA LEU A 281 16.91 2.18 16.04
C LEU A 281 16.79 1.83 14.56
N GLN A 282 15.56 1.83 14.03
CA GLN A 282 15.32 1.93 12.60
C GLN A 282 15.00 3.37 12.23
N PHE A 283 15.64 3.86 11.18
CA PHE A 283 15.31 5.15 10.57
C PHE A 283 14.64 4.92 9.21
N GLN A 284 13.43 5.44 9.07
CA GLN A 284 12.64 5.42 7.84
C GLN A 284 12.60 6.83 7.25
N PHE A 285 13.29 7.05 6.13
CA PHE A 285 13.24 8.35 5.43
C PHE A 285 12.02 8.42 4.49
N ASP A 286 11.50 9.63 4.24
CA ASP A 286 10.44 9.84 3.25
C ASP A 286 11.03 10.49 1.98
N PRO A 287 11.19 9.74 0.86
CA PRO A 287 11.77 10.26 -0.37
C PRO A 287 10.93 11.38 -1.01
N ARG A 288 9.64 11.50 -0.66
CA ARG A 288 8.79 12.61 -1.13
C ARG A 288 9.19 13.94 -0.50
N LEU A 289 9.76 13.88 0.71
CA LEU A 289 10.27 15.06 1.42
C LEU A 289 11.74 15.32 1.04
N ARG A 290 12.59 14.31 1.18
CA ARG A 290 14.05 14.42 1.02
C ARG A 290 14.73 13.06 0.99
N LEU A 291 15.88 12.99 0.32
CA LEU A 291 16.85 11.91 0.51
C LEU A 291 17.72 12.26 1.72
N ALA A 292 17.49 11.57 2.83
CA ALA A 292 18.19 11.81 4.07
C ALA A 292 18.60 10.50 4.74
N GLN A 293 19.66 10.58 5.56
CA GLN A 293 20.14 9.49 6.39
C GLN A 293 20.51 10.01 7.77
N LEU A 294 20.49 9.13 8.77
CA LEU A 294 21.08 9.47 10.07
C LEU A 294 22.58 9.18 10.02
N SER A 295 23.36 10.14 10.51
CA SER A 295 24.80 10.05 10.67
C SER A 295 25.17 10.14 12.14
N GLY A 296 26.30 9.55 12.54
CA GLY A 296 26.75 9.56 13.94
C GLY A 296 26.37 8.32 14.75
N LEU A 297 25.57 7.41 14.17
CA LEU A 297 25.23 6.11 14.75
C LEU A 297 25.96 4.97 14.04
N SER A 298 26.13 3.84 14.72
CA SER A 298 26.74 2.63 14.13
C SER A 298 25.67 1.81 13.41
N ALA A 299 25.88 1.49 12.13
CA ALA A 299 24.98 0.60 11.39
C ALA A 299 25.05 -0.84 11.90
N LEU A 300 23.92 -1.53 11.90
CA LEU A 300 23.76 -2.93 12.23
C LEU A 300 23.21 -3.70 11.02
N ASP A 301 23.53 -4.99 10.96
CA ASP A 301 22.93 -5.90 9.98
C ASP A 301 21.49 -6.25 10.42
N PRO A 302 20.45 -5.91 9.63
CA PRO A 302 19.06 -6.22 9.99
C PRO A 302 18.81 -7.72 10.12
N ASP A 303 19.51 -8.58 9.37
CA ASP A 303 19.31 -10.04 9.43
C ASP A 303 19.84 -10.64 10.74
N ALA A 304 20.84 -10.01 11.35
CA ALA A 304 21.42 -10.42 12.62
C ALA A 304 20.70 -9.82 13.84
N HIS A 305 19.93 -8.74 13.64
CA HIS A 305 19.26 -7.98 14.69
C HIS A 305 17.78 -7.81 14.34
N PRO A 306 16.93 -8.82 14.65
CA PRO A 306 15.53 -8.78 14.29
C PRO A 306 14.84 -7.58 14.93
N VAL A 307 13.99 -6.93 14.15
CA VAL A 307 13.15 -5.81 14.58
C VAL A 307 11.70 -6.26 14.64
N PRO A 308 10.85 -5.61 15.43
CA PRO A 308 9.42 -5.86 15.33
C PRO A 308 8.91 -5.52 13.93
N ASP A 309 7.90 -6.24 13.49
CA ASP A 309 7.11 -5.82 12.34
C ASP A 309 6.27 -4.60 12.76
N TRP A 310 6.73 -3.41 12.35
CA TRP A 310 6.12 -2.15 12.78
C TRP A 310 4.68 -1.99 12.29
N GLU A 311 4.31 -2.70 11.22
CA GLU A 311 2.99 -2.66 10.58
C GLU A 311 1.97 -3.52 11.33
N ASP A 312 2.42 -4.58 12.01
CA ASP A 312 1.58 -5.49 12.81
C ASP A 312 1.35 -4.99 14.25
N ILE A 313 1.98 -3.88 14.65
CA ILE A 313 1.84 -3.31 16.00
C ILE A 313 0.70 -2.30 16.05
N ASP A 314 -0.18 -2.45 17.04
CA ASP A 314 -1.20 -1.45 17.40
C ASP A 314 -0.54 -0.24 18.11
N TRP A 315 -0.50 0.90 17.43
CA TRP A 315 -0.05 2.18 18.01
C TRP A 315 -1.22 3.04 18.50
N GLY A 316 -2.45 2.52 18.41
CA GLY A 316 -3.64 3.13 18.92
C GLY A 316 -4.02 4.41 18.17
N LEU A 317 -4.25 5.51 18.89
CA LEU A 317 -4.61 6.80 18.27
C LEU A 317 -3.50 7.39 17.36
N ALA A 318 -2.31 6.77 17.35
CA ALA A 318 -1.23 7.19 16.47
C ALA A 318 -1.30 6.54 15.07
N ASP A 319 -2.06 5.47 14.86
CA ASP A 319 -2.12 4.75 13.56
C ASP A 319 -2.54 5.67 12.40
N ASP A 320 -3.48 6.59 12.65
CA ASP A 320 -3.92 7.58 11.64
C ASP A 320 -2.83 8.58 11.25
N VAL A 321 -1.81 8.78 12.10
CA VAL A 321 -0.74 9.77 11.91
C VAL A 321 0.56 9.09 11.47
N VAL A 322 0.72 7.82 11.78
CA VAL A 322 1.91 7.03 11.50
C VAL A 322 1.70 6.32 10.17
N SER A 323 2.17 6.95 9.09
CA SER A 323 2.32 6.26 7.80
C SER A 323 3.55 5.36 7.84
N VAL A 324 3.44 4.16 8.42
CA VAL A 324 4.37 3.08 8.09
C VAL A 324 4.02 2.64 6.67
N SER A 325 4.86 2.99 5.69
CA SER A 325 4.55 2.80 4.28
C SER A 325 4.59 1.31 3.91
N GLU A 326 3.52 0.79 3.31
CA GLU A 326 3.44 -0.57 2.73
C GLU A 326 4.43 -0.79 1.57
N VAL A 327 4.87 0.30 0.94
CA VAL A 327 5.92 0.24 -0.08
C VAL A 327 7.24 0.02 0.64
N GLU A 328 8.00 -1.01 0.24
CA GLU A 328 9.34 -1.38 0.72
C GLU A 328 10.24 -0.13 0.85
N VAL A 329 10.20 0.54 2.01
CA VAL A 329 11.03 1.72 2.28
C VAL A 329 12.34 1.21 2.81
N GLU A 330 13.44 1.62 2.20
CA GLU A 330 14.78 1.32 2.69
C GLU A 330 14.95 1.93 4.10
N ARG A 331 15.03 1.06 5.12
CA ARG A 331 15.22 1.45 6.53
C ARG A 331 16.68 1.24 6.93
N GLN A 332 17.24 2.18 7.68
CA GLN A 332 18.57 2.02 8.27
C GLN A 332 18.44 1.43 9.67
N THR A 333 18.99 0.23 9.89
CA THR A 333 19.09 -0.35 11.23
C THR A 333 20.39 0.11 11.89
N LEU A 334 20.26 0.76 13.04
CA LEU A 334 21.32 1.48 13.73
C LEU A 334 21.34 1.06 15.20
N ARG A 335 22.53 1.02 15.79
CA ARG A 335 22.70 0.88 17.24
C ARG A 335 22.62 2.26 17.90
N LEU A 336 21.88 2.34 19.01
CA LEU A 336 21.64 3.57 19.73
C LEU A 336 22.03 3.42 21.21
N ARG A 337 22.89 4.30 21.71
CA ARG A 337 23.30 4.37 23.12
C ARG A 337 23.10 5.78 23.67
N PRO A 338 23.00 5.96 25.00
CA PRO A 338 22.81 7.28 25.61
C PRO A 338 23.90 8.32 25.30
N GLU A 339 25.13 7.88 24.99
CA GLU A 339 26.22 8.76 24.56
C GLU A 339 26.20 9.11 23.06
N ASP A 340 25.39 8.40 22.27
CA ASP A 340 25.33 8.62 20.83
C ASP A 340 24.45 9.84 20.50
N SER A 341 24.82 10.55 19.44
CA SER A 341 24.06 11.66 18.90
C SER A 341 24.00 11.52 17.38
N ALA A 342 22.79 11.44 16.86
CA ALA A 342 22.53 11.34 15.44
C ALA A 342 22.26 12.72 14.85
N THR A 343 22.85 12.99 13.69
CA THR A 343 22.52 14.18 12.88
C THR A 343 21.87 13.74 11.59
N LEU A 344 20.79 14.39 11.21
CA LEU A 344 20.12 14.14 9.94
C LEU A 344 20.92 14.76 8.79
N MET A 345 21.59 13.93 8.01
CA MET A 345 22.29 14.35 6.80
C MET A 345 21.33 14.31 5.61
N VAL A 346 20.87 15.48 5.20
CA VAL A 346 20.06 15.65 4.00
C VAL A 346 20.99 15.67 2.79
N ARG A 347 20.99 14.60 1.99
CA ARG A 347 21.73 14.56 0.73
C ARG A 347 21.07 15.40 -0.34
N GLN A 348 19.74 15.43 -0.32
CA GLN A 348 18.94 16.14 -1.31
C GLN A 348 17.55 16.44 -0.75
N ARG A 349 16.98 17.61 -1.05
CA ARG A 349 15.57 17.93 -0.73
C ARG A 349 14.73 17.82 -1.99
N GLY A 350 13.54 17.23 -1.87
CA GLY A 350 12.64 17.00 -2.99
C GLY A 350 13.18 16.01 -4.04
N LEU A 351 12.42 15.84 -5.12
CA LEU A 351 12.80 15.02 -6.27
C LEU A 351 13.98 15.64 -7.04
N PRO A 352 14.92 14.84 -7.59
CA PRO A 352 16.03 15.37 -8.41
C PRO A 352 15.49 16.19 -9.58
N GLU A 353 16.04 17.37 -9.85
CA GLU A 353 15.59 18.19 -11.00
C GLU A 353 15.64 17.41 -12.32
N ASP A 354 16.55 16.45 -12.44
CA ASP A 354 16.78 15.63 -13.65
C ASP A 354 16.24 14.20 -13.55
N ARG A 355 15.26 13.90 -12.68
CA ARG A 355 14.66 12.55 -12.63
C ARG A 355 13.95 12.27 -13.98
N PRO A 356 14.37 11.25 -14.75
CA PRO A 356 13.78 10.97 -16.05
C PRO A 356 12.34 10.47 -15.88
N ALA A 357 11.49 10.84 -16.84
CA ALA A 357 10.12 10.36 -16.89
C ALA A 357 10.07 8.90 -17.33
N GLN A 358 9.24 8.09 -16.65
CA GLN A 358 8.97 6.70 -17.00
C GLN A 358 7.50 6.57 -17.43
N LEU A 359 7.19 7.18 -18.57
CA LEU A 359 5.85 7.23 -19.12
C LEU A 359 5.65 6.13 -20.16
N ARG A 360 4.42 5.61 -20.23
CA ARG A 360 3.93 4.68 -21.24
C ARG A 360 2.84 5.36 -22.05
N LEU A 361 2.87 5.20 -23.36
CA LEU A 361 1.86 5.73 -24.28
C LEU A 361 1.09 4.56 -24.91
N GLU A 362 -0.22 4.57 -24.79
CA GLU A 362 -1.13 3.75 -25.58
C GLU A 362 -1.93 4.66 -26.50
N ARG A 363 -1.81 4.48 -27.81
CA ARG A 363 -2.43 5.37 -28.79
C ARG A 363 -3.36 4.61 -29.71
N GLU A 364 -4.57 5.12 -29.85
CA GLU A 364 -5.52 4.74 -30.89
C GLU A 364 -5.59 5.85 -31.95
N LEU A 365 -5.41 5.47 -33.21
CA LEU A 365 -5.46 6.35 -34.37
C LEU A 365 -6.57 5.91 -35.30
N TRP A 366 -7.47 6.81 -35.66
CA TRP A 366 -8.44 6.59 -36.73
C TRP A 366 -8.08 7.45 -37.92
N LEU A 367 -7.83 6.82 -39.06
CA LEU A 367 -7.73 7.57 -40.32
C LEU A 367 -9.13 7.99 -40.76
N ASP A 368 -9.29 9.27 -41.08
CA ASP A 368 -10.55 9.77 -41.62
C ASP A 368 -10.90 9.07 -42.94
N PHE A 369 -12.20 8.98 -43.28
CA PHE A 369 -12.67 8.29 -44.49
C PHE A 369 -12.12 8.88 -45.81
N ASP A 370 -11.75 10.15 -45.82
CA ASP A 370 -11.11 10.81 -46.97
C ASP A 370 -9.57 10.63 -46.99
N GLY A 371 -9.01 10.04 -45.93
CA GLY A 371 -7.58 9.80 -45.77
C GLY A 371 -6.75 11.05 -45.48
N ALA A 372 -7.38 12.19 -45.15
CA ALA A 372 -6.69 13.48 -45.01
C ALA A 372 -6.03 13.67 -43.64
N ALA A 373 -6.64 13.18 -42.57
CA ALA A 373 -6.18 13.38 -41.20
C ALA A 373 -6.40 12.14 -40.33
N PHE A 374 -5.77 12.16 -39.16
CA PHE A 374 -6.01 11.21 -38.10
C PHE A 374 -6.72 11.90 -36.93
N SER A 375 -7.74 11.22 -36.41
CA SER A 375 -8.27 11.47 -35.07
C SER A 375 -7.54 10.55 -34.10
N VAL A 376 -7.09 11.06 -32.97
CA VAL A 376 -6.16 10.35 -32.09
C VAL A 376 -6.65 10.40 -30.65
N HIS A 377 -6.57 9.27 -29.98
CA HIS A 377 -6.78 9.13 -28.54
C HIS A 377 -5.52 8.55 -27.91
N ASP A 378 -4.92 9.29 -26.99
CA ASP A 378 -3.73 8.89 -26.25
C ASP A 378 -4.10 8.61 -24.80
N GLN A 379 -3.70 7.45 -24.29
CA GLN A 379 -3.62 7.16 -22.87
C GLN A 379 -2.15 7.22 -22.44
N ILE A 380 -1.83 8.07 -21.48
CA ILE A 380 -0.46 8.24 -20.96
C ILE A 380 -0.45 7.92 -19.48
N GLN A 381 0.34 6.91 -19.12
CA GLN A 381 0.42 6.43 -17.75
C GLN A 381 1.86 6.32 -17.25
N GLY A 382 2.06 6.53 -15.95
CA GLY A 382 3.32 6.24 -15.27
C GLY A 382 3.84 7.39 -14.41
N ASP A 383 5.15 7.36 -14.13
CA ASP A 383 5.82 8.38 -13.32
C ASP A 383 6.34 9.51 -14.22
N PRO A 384 5.82 10.74 -14.09
CA PRO A 384 6.31 11.88 -14.88
C PRO A 384 7.73 12.33 -14.48
N GLY A 385 8.28 11.83 -13.38
CA GLY A 385 9.59 12.22 -12.87
C GLY A 385 9.62 13.70 -12.55
N SER A 386 10.53 14.44 -13.17
CA SER A 386 10.64 15.89 -12.99
C SER A 386 9.94 16.72 -14.05
N LEU A 387 9.19 16.08 -14.96
CA LEU A 387 8.36 16.80 -15.92
C LEU A 387 7.33 17.66 -15.19
N ARG A 388 7.37 18.96 -15.46
CA ARG A 388 6.37 19.94 -14.97
C ARG A 388 5.23 20.13 -15.97
N ARG A 389 5.43 19.71 -17.21
CA ARG A 389 4.53 19.98 -18.32
C ARG A 389 4.70 18.94 -19.41
N LEU A 390 3.60 18.58 -20.05
CA LEU A 390 3.57 17.78 -21.26
C LEU A 390 3.07 18.65 -22.42
N ASP A 391 3.98 18.91 -23.36
CA ASP A 391 3.72 19.74 -24.52
C ASP A 391 3.52 18.89 -25.77
N MET A 392 2.51 19.25 -26.54
CA MET A 392 2.24 18.71 -27.87
C MET A 392 2.99 19.56 -28.91
N LEU A 393 3.73 18.90 -29.79
CA LEU A 393 4.52 19.48 -30.85
C LEU A 393 3.68 19.64 -32.12
N PRO A 394 3.77 20.79 -32.82
CA PRO A 394 3.17 20.95 -34.13
C PRO A 394 3.60 19.84 -35.09
N PRO A 395 2.70 19.38 -35.99
CA PRO A 395 1.40 19.97 -36.31
C PRO A 395 0.21 19.31 -35.58
N TRP A 396 0.47 18.61 -34.48
CA TRP A 396 -0.57 18.00 -33.66
C TRP A 396 -1.38 19.09 -32.94
N GLN A 397 -2.70 18.93 -32.91
CA GLN A 397 -3.62 19.85 -32.27
C GLN A 397 -4.37 19.11 -31.16
N VAL A 398 -4.17 19.52 -29.92
CA VAL A 398 -4.90 18.95 -28.79
C VAL A 398 -6.33 19.50 -28.81
N GLN A 399 -7.31 18.64 -28.58
CA GLN A 399 -8.73 19.02 -28.59
C GLN A 399 -9.32 18.96 -27.18
N ARG A 400 -8.89 17.96 -26.39
CA ARG A 400 -9.36 17.70 -25.03
C ARG A 400 -8.28 16.92 -24.28
N ALA A 401 -8.17 17.16 -22.98
CA ALA A 401 -7.34 16.36 -22.09
C ALA A 401 -8.06 16.15 -20.76
N GLU A 402 -7.95 14.94 -20.23
CA GLU A 402 -8.49 14.51 -18.95
C GLU A 402 -7.36 13.92 -18.12
N LEU A 403 -7.18 14.40 -16.90
CA LEU A 403 -6.21 13.89 -15.93
C LEU A 403 -6.97 13.27 -14.76
N ASP A 404 -6.70 12.00 -14.44
CA ASP A 404 -7.41 11.25 -13.40
C ASP A 404 -8.95 11.35 -13.55
N ASP A 405 -9.44 11.11 -14.77
CA ASP A 405 -10.85 11.20 -15.18
C ASP A 405 -11.51 12.59 -14.99
N ARG A 406 -10.71 13.66 -15.00
CA ARG A 406 -11.20 15.04 -14.88
C ARG A 406 -10.66 15.94 -15.98
N ASP A 407 -11.55 16.73 -16.58
CA ASP A 407 -11.18 17.74 -17.57
C ASP A 407 -10.12 18.71 -17.03
N VAL A 408 -9.03 18.88 -17.78
CA VAL A 408 -7.96 19.83 -17.46
C VAL A 408 -7.83 20.91 -18.53
N LEU A 409 -7.29 22.06 -18.12
CA LEU A 409 -7.08 23.19 -19.02
C LEU A 409 -5.84 22.95 -19.89
N LEU A 410 -6.05 23.06 -21.20
CA LEU A 410 -4.99 23.22 -22.17
C LEU A 410 -4.47 24.65 -22.07
N THR A 411 -3.15 24.77 -21.93
CA THR A 411 -2.46 26.05 -21.75
C THR A 411 -1.33 26.14 -22.75
N GLU A 412 -0.85 27.34 -23.04
CA GLU A 412 0.33 27.54 -23.88
C GLU A 412 1.57 27.76 -23.01
N ALA A 413 2.66 27.10 -23.36
CA ALA A 413 3.93 27.29 -22.69
C ALA A 413 4.44 28.73 -22.90
N PRO A 414 4.81 29.48 -21.84
CA PRO A 414 5.16 30.90 -21.97
C PRO A 414 6.38 31.18 -22.87
N THR A 415 7.29 30.22 -22.99
CA THR A 415 8.56 30.36 -23.69
C THR A 415 8.53 29.78 -25.11
N THR A 416 7.76 28.73 -25.33
CA THR A 416 7.72 28.00 -26.61
C THR A 416 6.40 28.16 -27.36
N ALA A 417 5.38 28.73 -26.73
CA ALA A 417 4.00 28.82 -27.24
C ALA A 417 3.40 27.47 -27.68
N LEU A 418 3.91 26.36 -27.11
CA LEU A 418 3.39 25.03 -27.35
C LEU A 418 2.16 24.79 -26.48
N GLU A 419 1.12 24.23 -27.08
CA GLU A 419 -0.07 23.80 -26.38
C GLU A 419 0.20 22.51 -25.60
N GLY A 420 -0.33 22.41 -24.38
CA GLY A 420 -0.05 21.31 -23.48
C GLY A 420 -0.69 21.51 -22.10
N LEU A 421 -0.25 20.69 -21.15
CA LEU A 421 -0.83 20.63 -19.81
C LEU A 421 0.24 20.60 -18.72
N GLU A 422 -0.05 21.26 -17.60
CA GLU A 422 0.81 21.20 -16.42
C GLU A 422 0.66 19.86 -15.70
N VAL A 423 1.79 19.28 -15.29
CA VAL A 423 1.85 18.04 -14.54
C VAL A 423 2.25 18.35 -13.10
N ARG A 424 1.39 17.98 -12.14
CA ARG A 424 1.59 18.23 -10.71
C ARG A 424 1.56 16.97 -9.85
N ASN A 425 1.13 15.84 -10.42
CA ASN A 425 0.91 14.59 -9.70
C ASN A 425 2.16 13.71 -9.73
N THR A 426 2.30 12.83 -8.73
CA THR A 426 3.41 11.86 -8.63
C THR A 426 3.21 10.63 -9.51
N SER A 427 1.98 10.38 -9.93
CA SER A 427 1.60 9.39 -10.94
C SER A 427 0.67 10.07 -11.92
N LEU A 428 0.84 9.80 -13.21
CA LEU A 428 0.04 10.36 -14.27
C LEU A 428 -0.88 9.27 -14.82
N ASP A 429 -2.18 9.56 -14.93
CA ASP A 429 -3.11 8.85 -15.79
C ASP A 429 -3.89 9.88 -16.62
N LEU A 430 -3.48 10.02 -17.88
CA LEU A 430 -3.88 11.12 -18.73
C LEU A 430 -4.49 10.58 -20.03
N SER A 431 -5.73 10.96 -20.32
CA SER A 431 -6.39 10.74 -21.60
C SER A 431 -6.35 12.04 -22.42
N VAL A 432 -5.92 11.96 -23.68
CA VAL A 432 -5.84 13.11 -24.57
C VAL A 432 -6.43 12.79 -25.93
N ALA A 433 -7.40 13.61 -26.36
CA ALA A 433 -7.89 13.60 -27.72
C ALA A 433 -7.17 14.66 -28.55
N SER A 434 -6.62 14.26 -29.70
CA SER A 434 -5.90 15.16 -30.61
C SER A 434 -6.19 14.87 -32.08
N ARG A 435 -5.77 15.80 -32.95
CA ARG A 435 -5.94 15.71 -34.39
C ARG A 435 -4.65 16.09 -35.10
N VAL A 436 -4.32 15.37 -36.18
CA VAL A 436 -3.10 15.63 -36.98
C VAL A 436 -3.35 15.31 -38.45
N GLN A 437 -2.77 16.10 -39.35
CA GLN A 437 -2.81 15.81 -40.78
C GLN A 437 -1.86 14.65 -41.12
N ARG A 438 -2.21 13.84 -42.12
CA ARG A 438 -1.52 12.59 -42.44
C ARG A 438 -0.04 12.75 -42.80
N ASP A 439 0.37 13.88 -43.34
CA ASP A 439 1.71 14.09 -43.91
C ASP A 439 2.84 14.26 -42.87
N HIS A 440 2.55 14.01 -41.59
CA HIS A 440 3.46 14.26 -40.48
C HIS A 440 3.68 13.01 -39.63
N SER A 441 4.94 12.66 -39.37
CA SER A 441 5.34 11.33 -38.85
C SER A 441 6.09 11.38 -37.51
N THR A 442 5.73 12.29 -36.60
CA THR A 442 6.30 12.35 -35.24
C THR A 442 5.31 11.84 -34.20
N THR A 443 5.80 11.37 -33.06
CA THR A 443 4.99 10.94 -31.90
C THR A 443 4.07 12.04 -31.37
N GLY A 444 4.31 13.29 -31.75
CA GLY A 444 3.51 14.45 -31.34
C GLY A 444 3.93 15.01 -30.00
N TRP A 445 4.34 14.20 -29.03
CA TRP A 445 4.75 14.69 -27.72
C TRP A 445 6.21 15.11 -27.66
N GLY A 446 6.50 16.20 -26.92
CA GLY A 446 7.86 16.63 -26.60
C GLY A 446 8.55 15.83 -25.49
N ALA A 447 7.80 14.98 -24.78
CA ALA A 447 8.33 14.13 -23.72
C ALA A 447 8.76 12.74 -24.24
N PRO A 448 9.79 12.13 -23.64
CA PRO A 448 10.17 10.76 -23.95
C PRO A 448 9.19 9.76 -23.33
N PHE A 449 8.98 8.63 -24.02
CA PHE A 449 8.23 7.48 -23.50
C PHE A 449 9.13 6.25 -23.41
N SER A 450 8.97 5.49 -22.33
CA SER A 450 9.63 4.21 -22.13
C SER A 450 9.07 3.12 -23.06
N THR A 451 7.76 3.13 -23.28
CA THR A 451 7.06 2.23 -24.20
C THR A 451 5.96 2.99 -24.92
N ALA A 452 5.75 2.69 -26.20
CA ALA A 452 4.65 3.22 -26.98
C ALA A 452 3.96 2.08 -27.75
N SER A 453 2.65 1.92 -27.54
CA SER A 453 1.80 1.00 -28.28
C SER A 453 0.82 1.78 -29.16
N LEU A 454 0.54 1.24 -30.34
CA LEU A 454 -0.22 1.93 -31.38
C LEU A 454 -1.23 1.01 -32.03
N THR A 455 -2.51 1.39 -32.00
CA THR A 455 -3.57 0.74 -32.76
C THR A 455 -4.05 1.68 -33.85
N LEU A 456 -3.82 1.29 -35.10
CA LEU A 456 -4.28 2.05 -36.28
C LEU A 456 -5.57 1.45 -36.83
N HIS A 457 -6.65 2.22 -36.72
CA HIS A 457 -7.94 1.94 -37.34
C HIS A 457 -8.00 2.57 -38.73
N LEU A 458 -8.04 1.71 -39.74
CA LEU A 458 -8.22 2.11 -41.12
C LEU A 458 -9.69 2.01 -41.52
N PRO A 459 -10.24 3.02 -42.22
CA PRO A 459 -11.54 2.90 -42.84
C PRO A 459 -11.48 1.88 -44.00
N PRO A 460 -12.63 1.33 -44.42
CA PRO A 460 -12.68 0.35 -45.49
C PRO A 460 -12.00 0.85 -46.78
N GLY A 461 -11.30 -0.04 -47.47
CA GLY A 461 -10.57 0.27 -48.71
C GLY A 461 -9.16 0.85 -48.51
N TYR A 462 -8.72 1.00 -47.26
CA TYR A 462 -7.34 1.38 -46.94
C TYR A 462 -6.55 0.17 -46.46
N ARG A 463 -5.29 0.10 -46.87
CA ARG A 463 -4.36 -0.94 -46.42
C ARG A 463 -3.05 -0.34 -45.95
N LEU A 464 -2.58 -0.81 -44.81
CA LEU A 464 -1.25 -0.47 -44.31
C LEU A 464 -0.20 -1.23 -45.12
N LEU A 465 0.58 -0.51 -45.95
CA LEU A 465 1.66 -1.13 -46.71
C LEU A 465 2.88 -1.43 -45.84
N ALA A 466 3.32 -0.44 -45.07
CA ALA A 466 4.43 -0.55 -44.15
C ALA A 466 4.24 0.45 -42.99
N ALA A 467 4.82 0.15 -41.84
CA ALA A 467 4.97 1.07 -40.73
C ALA A 467 6.46 1.21 -40.41
N THR A 468 7.08 2.29 -40.87
CA THR A 468 8.50 2.54 -40.65
C THR A 468 8.72 3.21 -39.31
N GLY A 469 9.77 2.81 -38.58
CA GLY A 469 10.10 3.36 -37.25
C GLY A 469 9.45 2.62 -36.08
N ALA A 470 8.60 1.62 -36.33
CA ALA A 470 8.12 0.69 -35.32
C ALA A 470 9.08 -0.51 -35.20
N ASP A 471 9.41 -0.92 -33.99
CA ASP A 471 10.21 -2.13 -33.73
C ASP A 471 9.46 -3.39 -34.22
N HIS A 472 8.14 -3.41 -34.01
CA HIS A 472 7.24 -4.46 -34.47
C HIS A 472 5.91 -3.86 -34.97
N ALA A 473 5.48 -4.25 -36.17
CA ALA A 473 4.22 -3.79 -36.76
C ALA A 473 3.41 -4.96 -37.33
N VAL A 474 2.33 -5.31 -36.65
CA VAL A 474 1.40 -6.37 -37.06
C VAL A 474 0.35 -5.79 -38.02
N GLY A 475 0.00 -6.54 -39.07
CA GLY A 475 -1.08 -6.16 -40.01
C GLY A 475 -0.64 -5.30 -41.20
N SER A 476 0.64 -4.92 -41.30
CA SER A 476 1.18 -4.28 -42.51
C SER A 476 1.48 -5.31 -43.62
N TRP A 477 1.34 -4.91 -44.89
CA TRP A 477 1.67 -5.77 -46.05
C TRP A 477 3.13 -6.23 -46.04
N TRP A 478 4.05 -5.34 -45.63
CA TRP A 478 5.46 -5.65 -45.55
C TRP A 478 5.78 -6.58 -44.38
N GLY A 479 5.15 -6.35 -43.22
CA GLY A 479 5.34 -7.17 -42.01
C GLY A 479 4.70 -8.56 -42.08
N SER A 480 3.81 -8.82 -43.04
CA SER A 480 3.11 -10.11 -43.15
C SER A 480 3.89 -11.22 -43.86
N TRP A 481 5.08 -10.94 -44.41
CA TRP A 481 5.90 -11.95 -45.09
C TRP A 481 6.63 -12.86 -44.09
N SER A 482 6.34 -14.16 -44.11
CA SER A 482 7.15 -15.17 -43.43
C SER A 482 8.28 -15.71 -44.32
N LEU A 483 9.24 -16.43 -43.72
CA LEU A 483 10.28 -17.14 -44.47
C LEU A 483 9.69 -18.13 -45.48
N LEU A 484 8.62 -18.83 -45.09
CA LEU A 484 7.92 -19.77 -45.97
C LEU A 484 7.25 -19.03 -47.13
N ASP A 485 6.64 -17.87 -46.87
CA ASP A 485 6.02 -17.05 -47.92
C ASP A 485 7.04 -16.64 -48.98
N LEU A 486 8.20 -16.15 -48.55
CA LEU A 486 9.28 -15.75 -49.45
C LEU A 486 9.83 -16.93 -50.27
N PHE A 487 9.96 -18.11 -49.65
CA PHE A 487 10.36 -19.33 -50.34
C PHE A 487 9.34 -19.75 -51.40
N LEU A 488 8.05 -19.81 -51.06
CA LEU A 488 7.00 -20.23 -52.01
C LEU A 488 6.80 -19.18 -53.11
N ALA A 489 6.86 -17.90 -52.78
CA ALA A 489 6.80 -16.79 -53.72
C ALA A 489 7.95 -16.84 -54.74
N SER A 490 9.18 -16.98 -54.25
CA SER A 490 10.36 -17.11 -55.13
C SER A 490 10.29 -18.36 -55.99
N LEU A 491 9.80 -19.48 -55.45
CA LEU A 491 9.59 -20.71 -56.22
C LEU A 491 8.59 -20.52 -57.37
N ILE A 492 7.46 -19.84 -57.13
CA ILE A 492 6.48 -19.52 -58.17
C ILE A 492 7.10 -18.68 -59.29
N VAL A 493 7.86 -17.65 -58.93
CA VAL A 493 8.53 -16.77 -59.90
C VAL A 493 9.61 -17.53 -60.70
N VAL A 494 10.41 -18.38 -60.05
CA VAL A 494 11.47 -19.17 -60.69
C VAL A 494 10.89 -20.24 -61.62
N ILE A 495 9.83 -20.94 -61.21
CA ILE A 495 9.14 -21.90 -62.09
C ILE A 495 8.51 -21.16 -63.28
N GLY A 496 7.91 -19.98 -63.03
CA GLY A 496 7.42 -19.09 -64.09
C GLY A 496 8.51 -18.73 -65.10
N TRP A 497 9.68 -18.31 -64.62
CA TRP A 497 10.84 -18.06 -65.46
C TRP A 497 11.25 -19.29 -66.29
N ARG A 498 11.29 -20.47 -65.68
CA ARG A 498 11.70 -21.70 -66.35
C ARG A 498 10.74 -22.12 -67.47
N LEU A 499 9.44 -21.90 -67.29
CA LEU A 499 8.39 -22.32 -68.22
C LEU A 499 8.12 -21.31 -69.34
N GLY A 500 8.13 -20.01 -69.03
CA GLY A 500 7.68 -18.95 -69.94
C GLY A 500 8.61 -17.75 -70.06
N ARG A 501 9.80 -17.80 -69.43
CA ARG A 501 10.79 -16.70 -69.40
C ARG A 501 10.16 -15.40 -68.88
N TRP A 502 10.62 -14.25 -69.37
CA TRP A 502 10.24 -12.91 -68.89
C TRP A 502 8.74 -12.62 -68.78
N PRO A 503 7.85 -12.98 -69.73
CA PRO A 503 6.43 -12.66 -69.59
C PRO A 503 5.77 -13.41 -68.42
N LEU A 504 6.12 -14.67 -68.21
CA LEU A 504 5.56 -15.45 -67.10
C LEU A 504 6.15 -15.05 -65.75
N VAL A 505 7.39 -14.54 -65.72
CA VAL A 505 7.97 -13.86 -64.55
C VAL A 505 7.15 -12.63 -64.18
N GLY A 506 6.84 -11.76 -65.14
CA GLY A 506 6.04 -10.55 -64.87
C GLY A 506 4.67 -10.87 -64.27
N LEU A 507 3.98 -11.88 -64.82
CA LEU A 507 2.67 -12.33 -64.31
C LEU A 507 2.77 -12.92 -62.91
N THR A 508 3.72 -13.84 -62.69
CA THR A 508 3.88 -14.52 -61.40
C THR A 508 4.39 -13.58 -60.31
N ALA A 509 5.35 -12.70 -60.62
CA ALA A 509 5.83 -11.68 -59.70
C ALA A 509 4.73 -10.64 -59.40
N GLY A 510 3.95 -10.21 -60.40
CA GLY A 510 2.82 -9.31 -60.20
C GLY A 510 1.76 -9.92 -59.27
N PHE A 511 1.42 -11.19 -59.47
CA PHE A 511 0.51 -11.92 -58.56
C PHE A 511 1.06 -11.98 -57.12
N VAL A 512 2.34 -12.35 -56.97
CA VAL A 512 3.00 -12.42 -55.66
C VAL A 512 3.02 -11.05 -54.98
N LEU A 513 3.33 -9.97 -55.70
CA LEU A 513 3.46 -8.64 -55.11
C LEU A 513 2.11 -8.01 -54.75
N LEU A 514 1.03 -8.37 -55.43
CA LEU A 514 -0.27 -7.70 -55.29
C LEU A 514 -1.34 -8.55 -54.58
N ALA A 515 -1.27 -9.87 -54.71
CA ALA A 515 -2.33 -10.77 -54.25
C ALA A 515 -1.87 -11.79 -53.20
N TRP A 516 -0.57 -11.88 -52.90
CA TRP A 516 -0.05 -12.92 -52.01
C TRP A 516 -0.71 -12.93 -50.64
N HIS A 517 -0.93 -11.77 -50.03
CA HIS A 517 -1.53 -11.66 -48.70
C HIS A 517 -3.04 -11.42 -48.71
N GLU A 518 -3.69 -11.50 -49.88
CA GLU A 518 -5.15 -11.39 -49.98
C GLU A 518 -5.84 -12.68 -49.52
N PRO A 519 -6.99 -12.59 -48.82
CA PRO A 519 -7.81 -13.75 -48.51
C PRO A 519 -8.27 -14.42 -49.79
N ASP A 520 -8.35 -15.76 -49.77
CA ASP A 520 -8.79 -16.61 -50.88
C ASP A 520 -7.96 -16.51 -52.18
N ALA A 521 -6.80 -15.84 -52.15
CA ALA A 521 -5.89 -15.84 -53.28
C ALA A 521 -5.46 -17.28 -53.64
N PRO A 522 -5.47 -17.67 -54.93
CA PRO A 522 -5.24 -19.06 -55.36
C PRO A 522 -3.75 -19.47 -55.35
N ARG A 523 -3.06 -19.23 -54.23
CA ARG A 523 -1.60 -19.39 -54.05
C ARG A 523 -1.13 -20.82 -54.34
N LEU A 524 -1.72 -21.80 -53.63
CA LEU A 524 -1.35 -23.21 -53.75
C LEU A 524 -1.78 -23.79 -55.10
N GLY A 525 -2.96 -23.42 -55.59
CA GLY A 525 -3.45 -23.85 -56.90
C GLY A 525 -2.50 -23.41 -58.03
N LEU A 526 -2.03 -22.16 -57.97
CA LEU A 526 -1.06 -21.63 -58.93
C LEU A 526 0.27 -22.37 -58.84
N LEU A 527 0.82 -22.56 -57.64
CA LEU A 527 2.08 -23.28 -57.45
C LEU A 527 2.00 -24.71 -57.95
N ILE A 528 0.94 -25.46 -57.62
CA ILE A 528 0.74 -26.84 -58.07
C ILE A 528 0.58 -26.89 -59.59
N ALA A 529 -0.18 -25.98 -60.20
CA ALA A 529 -0.33 -25.92 -61.65
C ALA A 529 1.01 -25.71 -62.37
N LEU A 530 1.84 -24.79 -61.85
CA LEU A 530 3.18 -24.52 -62.38
C LEU A 530 4.14 -25.70 -62.15
N ALA A 531 4.12 -26.32 -60.97
CA ALA A 531 4.94 -27.49 -60.68
C ALA A 531 4.58 -28.67 -61.59
N LEU A 532 3.29 -28.96 -61.79
CA LEU A 532 2.84 -30.00 -62.70
C LEU A 532 3.23 -29.70 -64.16
N ALA A 533 3.18 -28.42 -64.58
CA ALA A 533 3.65 -28.03 -65.90
C ALA A 533 5.14 -28.36 -66.11
N LEU A 534 5.97 -28.13 -65.10
CA LEU A 534 7.39 -28.48 -65.13
C LEU A 534 7.60 -30.01 -65.22
N VAL A 535 6.85 -30.79 -64.43
CA VAL A 535 6.90 -32.26 -64.44
C VAL A 535 6.44 -32.84 -65.79
N VAL A 536 5.36 -32.32 -66.38
CA VAL A 536 4.90 -32.75 -67.71
C VAL A 536 5.93 -32.45 -68.79
N GLY A 537 6.70 -31.37 -68.62
CA GLY A 537 7.80 -30.98 -69.50
C GLY A 537 9.04 -31.88 -69.40
N SER A 538 9.27 -32.52 -68.26
CA SER A 538 10.44 -33.39 -68.03
C SER A 538 10.17 -34.89 -68.24
N LEU A 539 8.91 -35.32 -68.27
CA LEU A 539 8.55 -36.73 -68.46
C LEU A 539 8.61 -37.17 -69.95
N PRO A 540 9.15 -38.37 -70.26
CA PRO A 540 9.10 -38.94 -71.60
C PRO A 540 7.67 -39.32 -72.02
N ALA A 541 7.45 -39.52 -73.32
CA ALA A 541 6.14 -39.94 -73.83
C ALA A 541 5.73 -41.31 -73.25
N GLY A 542 4.57 -41.39 -72.59
CA GLY A 542 4.11 -42.60 -71.92
C GLY A 542 2.77 -42.46 -71.20
N ARG A 543 2.36 -43.51 -70.48
CA ARG A 543 1.12 -43.53 -69.67
C ARG A 543 1.18 -42.52 -68.52
N TRP A 544 2.33 -42.42 -67.84
CA TRP A 544 2.57 -41.47 -66.74
C TRP A 544 2.46 -40.01 -67.17
N ARG A 545 3.08 -39.63 -68.29
CA ARG A 545 2.95 -38.27 -68.84
C ARG A 545 1.49 -37.92 -69.16
N ARG A 546 0.70 -38.87 -69.67
CA ARG A 546 -0.75 -38.68 -69.90
C ARG A 546 -1.52 -38.49 -68.60
N LEU A 547 -1.24 -39.29 -67.57
CA LEU A 547 -1.89 -39.17 -66.26
C LEU A 547 -1.59 -37.82 -65.60
N VAL A 548 -0.31 -37.43 -65.53
CA VAL A 548 0.09 -36.13 -64.94
C VAL A 548 -0.50 -34.96 -65.73
N ARG A 549 -0.58 -35.06 -67.06
CA ARG A 549 -1.21 -34.03 -67.91
C ARG A 549 -2.73 -33.93 -67.69
N ALA A 550 -3.42 -35.06 -67.50
CA ALA A 550 -4.83 -35.05 -67.14
C ALA A 550 -5.05 -34.41 -65.75
N GLY A 551 -4.22 -34.77 -64.77
CA GLY A 551 -4.22 -34.14 -63.45
C GLY A 551 -3.93 -32.64 -63.50
N GLN A 552 -2.95 -32.21 -64.31
CA GLN A 552 -2.67 -30.81 -64.56
C GLN A 552 -3.90 -30.08 -65.14
N GLY A 553 -4.62 -30.70 -66.07
CA GLY A 553 -5.86 -30.15 -66.61
C GLY A 553 -6.93 -29.91 -65.55
N ILE A 554 -7.12 -30.86 -64.63
CA ILE A 554 -8.05 -30.72 -63.49
C ILE A 554 -7.62 -29.56 -62.58
N VAL A 555 -6.34 -29.51 -62.20
CA VAL A 555 -5.80 -28.43 -61.36
C VAL A 555 -5.95 -27.07 -62.04
N LEU A 556 -5.76 -26.98 -63.36
CA LEU A 556 -5.91 -25.75 -64.12
C LEU A 556 -7.39 -25.29 -64.16
N VAL A 557 -8.34 -26.21 -64.34
CA VAL A 557 -9.78 -25.89 -64.25
C VAL A 557 -10.12 -25.37 -62.85
N LEU A 558 -9.67 -26.05 -61.79
CA LEU A 558 -9.89 -25.60 -60.42
C LEU A 558 -9.25 -24.24 -60.15
N LEU A 559 -8.03 -24.01 -60.65
CA LEU A 559 -7.34 -22.73 -60.56
C LEU A 559 -8.13 -21.61 -61.25
N VAL A 560 -8.69 -21.86 -62.43
CA VAL A 560 -9.53 -20.87 -63.13
C VAL A 560 -10.78 -20.55 -62.31
N LEU A 561 -11.46 -21.56 -61.77
CA LEU A 561 -12.66 -21.36 -60.96
C LEU A 561 -12.37 -20.56 -59.67
N THR A 562 -11.29 -20.90 -58.96
CA THR A 562 -10.90 -20.18 -57.74
C THR A 562 -10.40 -18.78 -58.03
N THR A 563 -9.63 -18.59 -59.11
CA THR A 563 -9.19 -17.25 -59.57
C THR A 563 -10.38 -16.37 -59.97
N LEU A 564 -11.39 -16.94 -60.65
CA LEU A 564 -12.58 -16.19 -61.03
C LEU A 564 -13.38 -15.75 -59.79
N SER A 565 -13.58 -16.64 -58.83
CA SER A 565 -14.23 -16.31 -57.55
C SER A 565 -13.47 -15.23 -56.79
N PHE A 566 -12.14 -15.35 -56.70
CA PHE A 566 -11.26 -14.35 -56.11
C PHE A 566 -11.37 -13.00 -56.82
N ALA A 567 -11.31 -12.97 -58.16
CA ALA A 567 -11.40 -11.74 -58.94
C ALA A 567 -12.76 -11.04 -58.76
N VAL A 568 -13.86 -11.78 -58.72
CA VAL A 568 -15.18 -11.22 -58.41
C VAL A 568 -15.21 -10.59 -57.02
N GLY A 569 -14.59 -11.24 -56.03
CA GLY A 569 -14.43 -10.68 -54.68
C GLY A 569 -13.66 -9.36 -54.69
N GLN A 570 -12.52 -9.32 -55.36
CA GLN A 570 -11.68 -8.11 -55.47
C GLN A 570 -12.39 -6.96 -56.20
N ILE A 571 -13.14 -7.24 -57.27
CA ILE A 571 -13.95 -6.22 -57.98
C ILE A 571 -15.08 -5.69 -57.09
N LYS A 572 -15.72 -6.56 -56.30
CA LYS A 572 -16.77 -6.12 -55.36
C LYS A 572 -16.19 -5.21 -54.29
N LEU A 573 -15.03 -5.56 -53.72
CA LEU A 573 -14.37 -4.74 -52.70
C LEU A 573 -13.84 -3.42 -53.27
N SER A 574 -13.39 -3.39 -54.53
CA SER A 574 -12.96 -2.14 -55.15
C SER A 574 -14.12 -1.19 -55.46
N LEU A 575 -15.30 -1.72 -55.82
CA LEU A 575 -16.51 -0.91 -56.07
C LEU A 575 -17.25 -0.54 -54.77
N PHE A 576 -17.22 -1.43 -53.77
CA PHE A 576 -17.93 -1.30 -52.50
C PHE A 576 -17.02 -1.64 -51.31
N PRO A 577 -16.06 -0.76 -50.96
CA PRO A 577 -15.11 -1.01 -49.88
C PRO A 577 -15.77 -1.31 -48.54
N GLN A 578 -16.94 -0.73 -48.26
CA GLN A 578 -17.71 -0.93 -47.03
C GLN A 578 -18.07 -2.40 -46.73
N LEU A 579 -17.99 -3.29 -47.72
CA LEU A 579 -18.25 -4.74 -47.54
C LEU A 579 -17.06 -5.49 -46.90
N GLU A 580 -15.91 -4.85 -46.71
CA GLU A 580 -14.68 -5.45 -46.21
C GLU A 580 -14.84 -6.09 -44.83
N TYR A 581 -15.48 -5.41 -43.87
CA TYR A 581 -15.66 -5.95 -42.51
C TYR A 581 -16.47 -7.27 -42.50
N GLY A 582 -17.53 -7.36 -43.30
CA GLY A 582 -18.32 -8.60 -43.44
C GLY A 582 -17.61 -9.73 -44.18
N ALA A 583 -16.66 -9.41 -45.07
CA ALA A 583 -15.82 -10.39 -45.74
C ALA A 583 -14.72 -10.94 -44.81
N VAL A 584 -14.13 -10.11 -43.96
CA VAL A 584 -13.13 -10.52 -42.96
C VAL A 584 -13.75 -11.39 -41.87
N GLU A 585 -14.93 -11.04 -41.37
CA GLU A 585 -15.63 -11.79 -40.32
C GLU A 585 -16.12 -13.16 -40.80
N SER A 586 -16.67 -13.24 -42.02
CA SER A 586 -17.09 -14.51 -42.63
C SER A 586 -15.91 -15.45 -42.92
N SER A 587 -14.75 -14.93 -43.33
CA SER A 587 -13.53 -15.73 -43.55
C SER A 587 -12.86 -16.22 -42.26
N ARG A 588 -12.99 -15.48 -41.14
CA ARG A 588 -12.55 -15.93 -39.79
C ARG A 588 -13.47 -17.02 -39.25
N TYR A 589 -14.78 -16.88 -39.43
CA TYR A 589 -15.76 -17.90 -39.01
C TYR A 589 -15.56 -19.22 -39.76
N ALA A 590 -15.30 -19.16 -41.08
CA ALA A 590 -14.99 -20.35 -41.89
C ALA A 590 -13.69 -21.07 -41.47
N ARG A 591 -12.69 -20.32 -40.97
CA ARG A 591 -11.42 -20.87 -40.45
C ARG A 591 -11.56 -21.50 -39.05
N HIS A 592 -12.45 -20.99 -38.20
CA HIS A 592 -12.72 -21.58 -36.88
C HIS A 592 -13.50 -22.90 -36.97
N VAL A 593 -14.48 -23.00 -37.89
CA VAL A 593 -15.26 -24.23 -38.11
C VAL A 593 -14.40 -25.38 -38.67
N SER A 594 -13.30 -25.08 -39.37
CA SER A 594 -12.39 -26.10 -39.90
C SER A 594 -11.37 -26.61 -38.88
N TYR A 595 -11.19 -25.93 -37.73
CA TYR A 595 -10.30 -26.37 -36.64
C TYR A 595 -11.04 -27.15 -35.54
N SER A 596 -12.37 -27.05 -35.44
CA SER A 596 -13.18 -27.75 -34.43
C SER A 596 -13.60 -29.17 -34.81
N ALA A 597 -13.17 -29.69 -35.96
CA ALA A 597 -13.45 -31.06 -36.41
C ALA A 597 -12.31 -32.02 -36.03
N SER A 598 -11.97 -32.08 -34.74
CA SER A 598 -11.24 -33.22 -34.16
C SER A 598 -12.24 -34.09 -33.39
N PRO A 599 -12.35 -35.41 -33.66
CA PRO A 599 -13.20 -36.26 -32.85
C PRO A 599 -12.63 -36.33 -31.43
N PRO A 600 -13.48 -36.44 -30.39
CA PRO A 600 -12.99 -36.65 -29.03
C PRO A 600 -12.22 -37.98 -28.96
N PRO A 601 -11.12 -38.05 -28.18
CA PRO A 601 -10.37 -39.29 -28.00
C PRO A 601 -11.23 -40.36 -27.29
N PRO A 602 -10.93 -41.66 -27.51
CA PRO A 602 -11.75 -42.78 -27.04
C PRO A 602 -11.83 -42.90 -25.51
#